data_AF-F4L735-F1
#
_entry.id   AF-F4L735-F1
#
_cell.length_a   1.000
_cell.length_b   1.000
_cell.length_c   1.000
_cell.angle_alpha   90.00
_cell.angle_beta   90.00
_cell.angle_gamma   90.00
#
_symmetry.space_group_name_H-M   'P 1'
#
loop_
_entity.id
_entity.type
_entity.pdbx_description
1 polymer ?
#
loop_
_entity_poly.entity_id
_entity_poly.type
_entity_poly.pdbx_seq_one_letter_code
_entity_poly.pdbx_strand_id
1 'polypeptide(L)'
;MGGNLFKLGRLPQAQYAAIETELRQYLDRKIGDQYRIPRYYRSKADFGDVDIIISDAAIQSTWQDLRMQIVQDLGIEQYKSAGAVFSTVYQHFQVDYFCKEQAFFESTYHYLSFNDIGNILGKMFKRFNLKYGEQGLQYVFRRTDGHFQKDLPVSLDFARIFTFLDLDYAHWEHGFDTLDEMFRWATASPYFSIKPYQEQDATTAQRVKERHTMQRFVQWLKDNHITQTFTFQEERDAYLPMIEAFFPEAHLLKKIEQERQREGFVLQLRGKYSGQVVMRLFPELQGKALGEFMRKFEAQWEDHEAVLAGMEAREIENRLKVFRT
;
A
#
# COMPACT_ATOMS: atom_id res chain seq x y z
N MET A 1 9.29 -4.83 4.79
CA MET A 1 10.05 -4.51 6.01
C MET A 1 11.35 -5.30 5.95
N GLY A 2 12.47 -4.61 6.14
CA GLY A 2 13.82 -5.13 5.95
C GLY A 2 14.44 -5.47 7.30
N GLY A 3 14.09 -6.64 7.84
CA GLY A 3 14.37 -7.03 9.22
C GLY A 3 15.79 -7.51 9.49
N ASN A 4 16.81 -6.78 9.03
CA ASN A 4 18.20 -7.13 9.35
C ASN A 4 19.19 -5.96 9.25
N LEU A 5 18.84 -4.79 9.81
CA LEU A 5 19.68 -3.60 9.74
C LEU A 5 20.93 -3.73 10.62
N PHE A 6 20.77 -4.27 11.83
CA PHE A 6 21.84 -4.37 12.82
C PHE A 6 22.55 -5.74 12.88
N LYS A 7 22.08 -6.75 12.12
CA LYS A 7 22.70 -8.10 12.04
C LYS A 7 22.86 -8.79 13.40
N LEU A 8 21.83 -8.69 14.24
CA LEU A 8 21.83 -9.19 15.63
C LEU A 8 21.42 -10.68 15.76
N GLY A 9 21.05 -11.33 14.66
CA GLY A 9 20.53 -12.70 14.67
C GLY A 9 19.02 -12.76 14.88
N ARG A 10 18.49 -13.96 15.13
CA ARG A 10 17.06 -14.20 15.39
C ARG A 10 16.89 -14.65 16.84
N LEU A 11 15.82 -14.19 17.49
CA LEU A 11 15.49 -14.60 18.86
C LEU A 11 14.48 -15.75 18.88
N PRO A 12 14.64 -16.75 19.77
CA PRO A 12 13.60 -17.72 20.07
C PRO A 12 12.34 -17.04 20.59
N GLN A 13 11.18 -17.65 20.30
CA GLN A 13 9.86 -17.11 20.65
C GLN A 13 9.72 -16.64 22.10
N ALA A 14 10.21 -17.42 23.07
CA ALA A 14 10.09 -17.05 24.49
C ALA A 14 10.83 -15.75 24.83
N GLN A 15 12.02 -15.53 24.24
CA GLN A 15 12.78 -14.30 24.44
C GLN A 15 12.13 -13.12 23.72
N TYR A 16 11.63 -13.36 22.50
CA TYR A 16 10.84 -12.36 21.77
C TYR A 16 9.60 -11.93 22.56
N ALA A 17 8.84 -12.88 23.13
CA ALA A 17 7.62 -12.58 23.87
C ALA A 17 7.88 -11.76 25.15
N ALA A 18 9.03 -11.96 25.81
CA ALA A 18 9.45 -11.13 26.94
C ALA A 18 9.68 -9.68 26.49
N ILE A 19 10.48 -9.48 25.43
CA ILE A 19 10.74 -8.15 24.86
C ILE A 19 9.45 -7.49 24.37
N GLU A 20 8.59 -8.22 23.67
CA GLU A 20 7.29 -7.73 23.19
C GLU A 20 6.42 -7.26 24.36
N THR A 21 6.37 -8.03 25.45
CA THR A 21 5.59 -7.69 26.65
C THR A 21 6.10 -6.40 27.31
N GLU A 22 7.42 -6.25 27.44
CA GLU A 22 8.03 -5.04 28.01
C GLU A 22 7.77 -3.80 27.15
N LEU A 23 7.91 -3.94 25.83
CA LEU A 23 7.61 -2.86 24.88
C LEU A 23 6.14 -2.47 24.91
N ARG A 24 5.21 -3.44 25.01
CA ARG A 24 3.78 -3.17 25.18
C ARG A 24 3.51 -2.37 26.45
N GLN A 25 4.04 -2.81 27.60
CA GLN A 25 3.87 -2.10 28.87
C GLN A 25 4.44 -0.67 28.84
N TYR A 26 5.55 -0.46 28.11
CA TYR A 26 6.08 0.88 27.89
C TYR A 26 5.15 1.72 27.02
N LEU A 27 4.74 1.20 25.86
CA LEU A 27 3.92 1.93 24.89
C LEU A 27 2.49 2.19 25.40
N ASP A 28 1.89 1.26 26.15
CA ASP A 28 0.59 1.45 26.82
C ASP A 28 0.64 2.68 27.75
N ARG A 29 1.74 2.86 28.49
CA ARG A 29 1.94 4.03 29.36
C ARG A 29 2.27 5.29 28.58
N LYS A 30 3.00 5.16 27.47
CA LYS A 30 3.53 6.30 26.69
C LYS A 30 2.49 6.92 25.77
N ILE A 31 1.78 6.08 25.01
CA ILE A 31 0.91 6.46 23.90
C ILE A 31 -0.43 5.72 23.88
N GLY A 32 -0.76 4.94 24.93
CA GLY A 32 -2.05 4.28 25.07
C GLY A 32 -2.35 3.31 23.94
N ASP A 33 -3.51 3.43 23.33
CA ASP A 33 -4.00 2.57 22.24
C ASP A 33 -3.47 2.96 20.85
N GLN A 34 -2.62 3.98 20.75
CA GLN A 34 -2.14 4.52 19.48
C GLN A 34 -0.94 3.78 18.88
N TYR A 35 -0.77 2.51 19.23
CA TYR A 35 0.22 1.62 18.61
C TYR A 35 -0.32 0.21 18.37
N ARG A 36 0.27 -0.48 17.39
CA ARG A 36 0.02 -1.89 17.11
C ARG A 36 1.33 -2.61 16.85
N ILE A 37 1.44 -3.83 17.38
CA ILE A 37 2.48 -4.79 17.00
C ILE A 37 1.79 -5.86 16.14
N PRO A 38 2.18 -6.05 14.87
CA PRO A 38 1.57 -7.03 13.97
C PRO A 38 1.53 -8.44 14.56
N ARG A 39 0.44 -9.16 14.30
CA ARG A 39 0.26 -10.52 14.83
C ARG A 39 1.12 -11.53 14.09
N TYR A 40 1.37 -12.67 14.72
CA TYR A 40 2.07 -13.82 14.14
C TYR A 40 1.35 -15.12 14.55
N TYR A 41 1.62 -16.20 13.81
CA TYR A 41 1.07 -17.52 14.16
C TYR A 41 1.75 -18.08 15.42
N ARG A 42 1.02 -18.81 16.26
CA ARG A 42 1.49 -19.17 17.62
C ARG A 42 2.72 -20.07 17.63
N SER A 43 2.91 -20.94 16.65
CA SER A 43 4.03 -21.87 16.57
C SER A 43 5.28 -21.27 15.92
N LYS A 44 5.36 -19.94 15.75
CA LYS A 44 6.52 -19.27 15.13
C LYS A 44 7.72 -19.38 16.05
N ALA A 45 8.73 -20.13 15.61
CA ALA A 45 9.86 -20.51 16.45
C ALA A 45 10.80 -19.33 16.79
N ASP A 46 10.99 -18.40 15.86
CA ASP A 46 11.94 -17.30 16.01
C ASP A 46 11.55 -16.01 15.24
N PHE A 47 12.20 -14.90 15.63
CA PHE A 47 11.90 -13.55 15.16
C PHE A 47 13.20 -12.79 14.84
N GLY A 48 13.19 -11.96 13.79
CA GLY A 48 14.35 -11.13 13.44
C GLY A 48 14.30 -9.74 14.05
N ASP A 49 13.09 -9.27 14.33
CA ASP A 49 12.75 -7.91 14.71
C ASP A 49 11.38 -7.86 15.41
N VAL A 50 11.10 -6.75 16.11
CA VAL A 50 9.75 -6.31 16.49
C VAL A 50 9.36 -5.13 15.62
N ASP A 51 8.28 -5.26 14.85
CA ASP A 51 7.68 -4.14 14.12
C ASP A 51 6.62 -3.45 14.99
N ILE A 52 6.69 -2.13 15.11
CA ILE A 52 5.77 -1.30 15.89
C ILE A 52 5.21 -0.20 15.00
N ILE A 53 3.90 -0.30 14.74
CA ILE A 53 3.12 0.70 14.03
C ILE A 53 2.68 1.73 15.06
N ILE A 54 2.95 3.00 14.82
CA ILE A 54 2.48 4.12 15.65
C ILE A 54 1.52 4.96 14.81
N SER A 55 0.38 5.32 15.38
CA SER A 55 -0.52 6.28 14.76
C SER A 55 0.03 7.70 14.90
N ASP A 56 -0.12 8.52 13.87
CA ASP A 56 0.22 9.94 13.92
C ASP A 56 -0.60 10.71 14.95
N ALA A 57 -1.77 10.20 15.35
CA ALA A 57 -2.55 10.74 16.46
C ALA A 57 -1.84 10.64 17.83
N ALA A 58 -0.80 9.79 17.96
CA ALA A 58 0.06 9.75 19.14
C ALA A 58 1.05 10.92 19.20
N ILE A 59 1.30 11.60 18.08
CA ILE A 59 2.35 12.60 17.95
C ILE A 59 1.83 13.96 18.43
N GLN A 60 2.25 14.36 19.62
CA GLN A 60 1.86 15.65 20.21
C GLN A 60 2.60 16.85 19.61
N SER A 61 3.86 16.66 19.22
CA SER A 61 4.71 17.71 18.64
C SER A 61 5.22 17.31 17.26
N THR A 62 6.26 16.47 17.21
CA THR A 62 6.82 15.95 15.97
C THR A 62 7.19 14.49 16.12
N TRP A 63 7.26 13.77 14.99
CA TRP A 63 7.76 12.39 14.98
C TRP A 63 9.19 12.30 15.52
N GLN A 64 10.03 13.32 15.28
CA GLN A 64 11.37 13.37 15.83
C GLN A 64 11.37 13.39 17.36
N ASP A 65 10.50 14.19 17.96
CA ASP A 65 10.45 14.31 19.42
C ASP A 65 10.03 12.99 20.07
N LEU A 66 9.01 12.31 19.54
CA LEU A 66 8.58 11.01 20.05
C LEU A 66 9.71 9.96 19.93
N ARG A 67 10.45 9.94 18.82
CA ARG A 67 11.62 9.05 18.68
C ARG A 67 12.69 9.31 19.74
N MET A 68 13.01 10.57 20.00
CA MET A 68 14.00 10.93 21.01
C MET A 68 13.54 10.60 22.43
N GLN A 69 12.24 10.74 22.70
CA GLN A 69 11.67 10.29 23.96
C GLN A 69 11.77 8.78 24.14
N ILE A 70 11.48 7.99 23.10
CA ILE A 70 11.65 6.52 23.12
C ILE A 70 13.10 6.16 23.41
N VAL A 71 14.06 6.82 22.75
CA VAL A 71 15.49 6.62 23.00
C VAL A 71 15.86 6.88 24.46
N GLN A 72 15.40 8.00 25.01
CA GLN A 72 15.69 8.38 26.39
C GLN A 72 15.03 7.42 27.40
N ASP A 73 13.73 7.14 27.22
CA ASP A 73 12.93 6.35 28.16
C ASP A 73 13.43 4.89 28.24
N LEU A 74 13.86 4.32 27.11
CA LEU A 74 14.33 2.94 27.02
C LEU A 74 15.86 2.79 27.13
N GLY A 75 16.60 3.90 27.28
CA GLY A 75 18.06 3.87 27.35
C GLY A 75 18.72 3.32 26.09
N ILE A 76 18.20 3.66 24.91
CA ILE A 76 18.70 3.14 23.63
C ILE A 76 20.02 3.81 23.26
N GLU A 77 21.07 3.02 23.09
CA GLU A 77 22.40 3.51 22.68
C GLU A 77 22.61 3.46 21.16
N GLN A 78 21.92 2.55 20.47
CA GLN A 78 22.08 2.33 19.03
C GLN A 78 20.75 2.45 18.29
N TYR A 79 20.67 3.38 17.35
CA TYR A 79 19.51 3.59 16.51
C TYR A 79 19.88 4.19 15.15
N LYS A 80 18.99 4.02 14.17
CA LYS A 80 19.10 4.57 12.81
C LYS A 80 17.72 4.95 12.30
N SER A 81 17.67 5.95 11.43
CA SER A 81 16.45 6.31 10.69
C SER A 81 16.69 6.15 9.19
N ALA A 82 15.79 5.45 8.51
CA ALA A 82 15.82 5.27 7.06
C ALA A 82 14.42 5.51 6.48
N GLY A 83 14.25 6.64 5.81
CA GLY A 83 12.93 7.07 5.34
C GLY A 83 11.95 7.24 6.52
N ALA A 84 10.83 6.53 6.45
CA ALA A 84 9.78 6.57 7.48
C ALA A 84 10.04 5.62 8.67
N VAL A 85 11.06 4.76 8.60
CA VAL A 85 11.33 3.74 9.62
C VAL A 85 12.42 4.23 10.57
N PHE A 86 12.16 4.06 11.87
CA PHE A 86 13.08 4.30 12.97
C PHE A 86 13.44 2.98 13.62
N SER A 87 14.67 2.52 13.43
CA SER A 87 15.17 1.24 13.91
C SER A 87 16.07 1.44 15.13
N THR A 88 15.82 0.68 16.19
CA THR A 88 16.61 0.73 17.44
C THR A 88 17.15 -0.65 17.79
N VAL A 89 18.18 -0.69 18.64
CA VAL A 89 18.62 -1.90 19.33
C VAL A 89 18.16 -1.82 20.77
N TYR A 90 17.17 -2.63 21.13
CA TYR A 90 16.67 -2.77 22.49
C TYR A 90 16.95 -4.20 22.97
N GLN A 91 17.68 -4.33 24.08
CA GLN A 91 18.12 -5.63 24.64
C GLN A 91 18.76 -6.56 23.59
N HIS A 92 19.71 -6.02 22.81
CA HIS A 92 20.39 -6.73 21.72
C HIS A 92 19.44 -7.28 20.62
N PHE A 93 18.26 -6.68 20.47
CA PHE A 93 17.29 -7.04 19.45
C PHE A 93 16.82 -5.82 18.66
N GLN A 94 16.49 -6.02 17.38
CA GLN A 94 16.01 -4.95 16.52
C GLN A 94 14.54 -4.65 16.81
N VAL A 95 14.23 -3.37 17.04
CA VAL A 95 12.85 -2.86 17.15
C VAL A 95 12.67 -1.74 16.14
N ASP A 96 11.76 -1.94 15.20
CA ASP A 96 11.46 -1.04 14.10
C ASP A 96 10.14 -0.31 14.36
N TYR A 97 10.20 1.00 14.53
CA TYR A 97 9.05 1.87 14.69
C TYR A 97 8.76 2.61 13.39
N PHE A 98 7.50 2.73 13.02
CA PHE A 98 7.10 3.58 11.90
C PHE A 98 5.73 4.20 12.12
N CYS A 99 5.62 5.45 11.70
CA CYS A 99 4.41 6.26 11.85
C CYS A 99 3.47 6.05 10.66
N LYS A 100 2.18 5.96 10.92
CA LYS A 100 1.11 5.88 9.92
C LYS A 100 0.02 6.90 10.23
N GLU A 101 -0.58 7.44 9.18
CA GLU A 101 -1.77 8.27 9.31
C GLU A 101 -2.88 7.48 10.03
N GLN A 102 -3.56 8.11 10.99
CA GLN A 102 -4.64 7.51 11.78
C GLN A 102 -5.68 6.79 10.89
N ALA A 103 -5.97 7.35 9.72
CA ALA A 103 -6.91 6.79 8.76
C ALA A 103 -6.50 5.40 8.22
N PHE A 104 -5.20 5.07 8.20
CA PHE A 104 -4.65 3.81 7.69
C PHE A 104 -3.99 2.96 8.77
N PHE A 105 -4.13 3.35 10.04
CA PHE A 105 -3.46 2.72 11.16
C PHE A 105 -3.89 1.25 11.33
N GLU A 106 -5.19 1.00 11.43
CA GLU A 106 -5.74 -0.36 11.57
C GLU A 106 -5.53 -1.20 10.30
N SER A 107 -5.72 -0.61 9.12
CA SER A 107 -5.50 -1.33 7.87
C SER A 107 -4.04 -1.74 7.67
N THR A 108 -3.10 -0.91 8.11
CA THR A 108 -1.66 -1.27 8.15
C THR A 108 -1.43 -2.45 9.10
N TYR A 109 -1.99 -2.38 10.31
CA TYR A 109 -1.87 -3.47 11.29
C TYR A 109 -2.38 -4.80 10.76
N HIS A 110 -3.57 -4.79 10.15
CA HIS A 110 -4.15 -5.98 9.56
C HIS A 110 -3.32 -6.50 8.39
N TYR A 111 -2.86 -5.62 7.50
CA TYR A 111 -2.05 -6.00 6.33
C TYR A 111 -0.69 -6.62 6.72
N LEU A 112 -0.04 -6.09 7.75
CA LEU A 112 1.26 -6.57 8.22
C LEU A 112 1.17 -7.80 9.15
N SER A 113 -0.03 -8.11 9.65
CA SER A 113 -0.25 -9.28 10.51
C SER A 113 -0.13 -10.59 9.73
N PHE A 114 0.40 -11.61 10.41
CA PHE A 114 0.60 -12.97 9.93
C PHE A 114 1.57 -13.09 8.74
N ASN A 115 2.69 -12.38 8.82
CA ASN A 115 3.80 -12.43 7.86
C ASN A 115 3.35 -12.08 6.43
N ASP A 116 3.58 -12.99 5.47
CA ASP A 116 3.39 -12.74 4.04
C ASP A 116 2.02 -13.18 3.51
N ILE A 117 1.05 -13.50 4.38
CA ILE A 117 -0.30 -13.88 3.93
C ILE A 117 -0.90 -12.81 3.01
N GLY A 118 -0.59 -11.53 3.25
CA GLY A 118 -1.02 -10.44 2.39
C GLY A 118 -0.51 -10.52 0.94
N ASN A 119 0.62 -11.18 0.68
CA ASN A 119 1.07 -11.45 -0.69
C ASN A 119 0.18 -12.49 -1.39
N ILE A 120 -0.34 -13.47 -0.65
CA ILE A 120 -1.26 -14.49 -1.17
C ILE A 120 -2.60 -13.84 -1.48
N LEU A 121 -3.16 -13.11 -0.51
CA LEU A 121 -4.42 -12.38 -0.68
C LEU A 121 -4.33 -11.34 -1.80
N GLY A 122 -3.25 -10.56 -1.83
CA GLY A 122 -3.01 -9.56 -2.87
C GLY A 122 -2.97 -10.13 -4.28
N LYS A 123 -2.51 -11.39 -4.46
CA LYS A 123 -2.56 -12.08 -5.75
C LYS A 123 -3.98 -12.42 -6.18
N MET A 124 -4.86 -12.80 -5.24
CA MET A 124 -6.27 -13.02 -5.53
C MET A 124 -6.97 -11.70 -5.89
N PHE A 125 -6.82 -10.65 -5.07
CA PHE A 125 -7.40 -9.33 -5.34
C PHE A 125 -6.96 -8.73 -6.68
N LYS A 126 -5.69 -8.91 -7.06
CA LYS A 126 -5.17 -8.42 -8.35
C LYS A 126 -5.98 -8.94 -9.55
N ARG A 127 -6.60 -10.11 -9.45
CA ARG A 127 -7.43 -10.69 -10.53
C ARG A 127 -8.76 -9.95 -10.72
N PHE A 128 -9.26 -9.31 -9.68
CA PHE A 128 -10.44 -8.43 -9.69
C PHE A 128 -10.11 -6.97 -10.03
N ASN A 129 -8.87 -6.70 -10.46
CA ASN A 129 -8.33 -5.35 -10.58
C ASN A 129 -8.27 -4.56 -9.27
N LEU A 130 -8.21 -5.27 -8.15
CA LEU A 130 -8.10 -4.69 -6.82
C LEU A 130 -6.65 -4.78 -6.31
N LYS A 131 -6.27 -3.80 -5.51
CA LYS A 131 -5.00 -3.71 -4.80
C LYS A 131 -5.28 -3.78 -3.31
N TYR A 132 -4.69 -4.77 -2.66
CA TYR A 132 -4.75 -4.99 -1.22
C TYR A 132 -3.43 -4.58 -0.59
N GLY A 133 -3.48 -3.76 0.47
CA GLY A 133 -2.30 -3.19 1.10
C GLY A 133 -2.59 -2.48 2.42
N GLU A 134 -1.61 -1.70 2.87
CA GLU A 134 -1.69 -0.89 4.10
C GLU A 134 -2.84 0.14 4.08
N GLN A 135 -3.26 0.59 2.89
CA GLN A 135 -4.41 1.49 2.70
C GLN A 135 -5.73 0.72 2.47
N GLY A 136 -5.80 -0.53 2.94
CA GLY A 136 -6.93 -1.43 2.75
C GLY A 136 -7.05 -1.93 1.32
N LEU A 137 -8.27 -1.91 0.79
CA LEU A 137 -8.62 -2.37 -0.55
C LEU A 137 -8.88 -1.18 -1.47
N GLN A 138 -8.24 -1.19 -2.63
CA GLN A 138 -8.32 -0.13 -3.63
C GLN A 138 -8.60 -0.71 -5.01
N TYR A 139 -9.29 0.03 -5.87
CA TYR A 139 -9.46 -0.30 -7.28
C TYR A 139 -8.39 0.38 -8.12
N VAL A 140 -7.72 -0.39 -8.98
CA VAL A 140 -6.64 0.15 -9.82
C VAL A 140 -7.25 0.75 -11.09
N PHE A 141 -7.51 2.06 -11.06
CA PHE A 141 -8.03 2.79 -12.22
C PHE A 141 -6.92 3.02 -13.24
N ARG A 142 -7.17 2.57 -14.48
CA ARG A 142 -6.32 2.78 -15.65
C ARG A 142 -7.01 3.74 -16.61
N ARG A 143 -6.19 4.50 -17.29
CA ARG A 143 -6.56 5.34 -18.43
C ARG A 143 -7.13 4.51 -19.56
N THR A 144 -7.73 5.22 -20.50
CA THR A 144 -8.23 4.63 -21.76
C THR A 144 -7.13 3.97 -22.59
N ASP A 145 -5.89 4.43 -22.50
CA ASP A 145 -4.71 3.81 -23.12
C ASP A 145 -4.14 2.59 -22.34
N GLY A 146 -4.80 2.20 -21.24
CA GLY A 146 -4.39 1.09 -20.39
C GLY A 146 -3.27 1.43 -19.40
N HIS A 147 -2.74 2.65 -19.39
CA HIS A 147 -1.75 3.06 -18.38
C HIS A 147 -2.39 3.32 -17.02
N PHE A 148 -1.66 3.00 -15.95
CA PHE A 148 -2.09 3.32 -14.59
C PHE A 148 -2.33 4.82 -14.42
N GLN A 149 -3.46 5.18 -13.82
CA GLN A 149 -3.75 6.55 -13.41
C GLN A 149 -3.70 6.69 -11.89
N LYS A 150 -4.53 5.92 -11.18
CA LYS A 150 -4.80 6.15 -9.76
C LYS A 150 -5.40 4.93 -9.08
N ASP A 151 -5.13 4.79 -7.79
CA ASP A 151 -5.83 3.84 -6.93
C ASP A 151 -7.06 4.53 -6.29
N LEU A 152 -8.24 3.94 -6.45
CA LEU A 152 -9.49 4.44 -5.89
C LEU A 152 -9.84 3.67 -4.61
N PRO A 153 -10.03 4.32 -3.45
CA PRO A 153 -10.39 3.61 -2.21
C PRO A 153 -11.70 2.84 -2.35
N VAL A 154 -11.68 1.57 -1.97
CA VAL A 154 -12.84 0.66 -1.94
C VAL A 154 -13.27 0.41 -0.51
N SER A 155 -12.38 -0.10 0.35
CA SER A 155 -12.73 -0.38 1.75
C SER A 155 -11.51 -0.39 2.66
N LEU A 156 -11.73 0.01 3.91
CA LEU A 156 -10.80 -0.16 5.04
C LEU A 156 -11.31 -1.22 6.05
N ASP A 157 -12.50 -1.78 5.82
CA ASP A 157 -13.11 -2.79 6.67
C ASP A 157 -12.60 -4.18 6.28
N PHE A 158 -11.69 -4.72 7.09
CA PHE A 158 -11.04 -6.01 6.79
C PHE A 158 -11.98 -7.21 6.91
N ALA A 159 -13.06 -7.11 7.69
CA ALA A 159 -14.10 -8.13 7.71
C ALA A 159 -14.73 -8.22 6.33
N ARG A 160 -15.19 -7.08 5.79
CA ARG A 160 -15.77 -7.03 4.43
C ARG A 160 -14.76 -7.42 3.35
N ILE A 161 -13.51 -6.98 3.46
CA ILE A 161 -12.45 -7.33 2.50
C ILE A 161 -12.25 -8.86 2.45
N PHE A 162 -12.19 -9.55 3.60
CA PHE A 162 -12.02 -11.00 3.60
C PHE A 162 -13.29 -11.74 3.19
N THR A 163 -14.47 -11.27 3.61
CA THR A 163 -15.75 -11.82 3.16
C THR A 163 -15.93 -11.70 1.63
N PHE A 164 -15.39 -10.67 0.98
CA PHE A 164 -15.40 -10.58 -0.49
C PHE A 164 -14.70 -11.76 -1.16
N LEU A 165 -13.64 -12.29 -0.53
CA LEU A 165 -12.96 -13.51 -0.98
C LEU A 165 -13.59 -14.80 -0.42
N ASP A 166 -14.72 -14.71 0.28
CA ASP A 166 -15.37 -15.81 1.00
C ASP A 166 -14.42 -16.48 2.02
N LEU A 167 -13.66 -15.64 2.73
CA LEU A 167 -12.76 -16.07 3.80
C LEU A 167 -13.39 -15.78 5.17
N ASP A 168 -13.16 -16.70 6.11
CA ASP A 168 -13.67 -16.60 7.47
C ASP A 168 -12.89 -15.53 8.28
N TYR A 169 -13.51 -14.36 8.46
CA TYR A 169 -12.92 -13.29 9.24
C TYR A 169 -12.79 -13.64 10.73
N ALA A 170 -13.72 -14.40 11.30
CA ALA A 170 -13.67 -14.79 12.71
C ALA A 170 -12.46 -15.69 12.99
N HIS A 171 -12.12 -16.59 12.06
CA HIS A 171 -10.89 -17.37 12.13
C HIS A 171 -9.65 -16.46 12.08
N TRP A 172 -9.64 -15.47 11.20
CA TRP A 172 -8.55 -14.49 11.14
C TRP A 172 -8.44 -13.65 12.44
N GLU A 173 -9.56 -13.30 13.08
CA GLU A 173 -9.57 -12.61 14.38
C GLU A 173 -9.00 -13.48 15.48
N HIS A 174 -9.38 -14.76 15.53
CA HIS A 174 -8.82 -15.73 16.47
C HIS A 174 -7.31 -15.96 16.27
N GLY A 175 -6.85 -15.77 15.03
CA GLY A 175 -5.48 -16.00 14.62
C GLY A 175 -5.19 -17.48 14.34
N PHE A 176 -3.93 -17.77 14.01
CA PHE A 176 -3.50 -19.08 13.56
C PHE A 176 -2.50 -19.68 14.54
N ASP A 177 -2.65 -20.97 14.84
CA ASP A 177 -1.67 -21.72 15.62
C ASP A 177 -0.45 -22.03 14.78
N THR A 178 -0.64 -22.43 13.53
CA THR A 178 0.45 -22.87 12.64
C THR A 178 0.44 -22.16 11.30
N LEU A 179 1.59 -22.19 10.63
CA LEU A 179 1.72 -21.70 9.27
C LEU A 179 0.81 -22.47 8.28
N ASP A 180 0.65 -23.77 8.49
CA ASP A 180 -0.20 -24.63 7.65
C ASP A 180 -1.68 -24.29 7.79
N GLU A 181 -2.13 -23.97 9.00
CA GLU A 181 -3.50 -23.50 9.24
C GLU A 181 -3.79 -22.18 8.53
N MET A 182 -2.84 -21.24 8.63
CA MET A 182 -2.89 -19.97 7.91
C MET A 182 -2.97 -20.18 6.39
N PHE A 183 -2.23 -21.16 5.85
CA PHE A 183 -2.29 -21.52 4.43
C PHE A 183 -3.63 -22.14 4.05
N ARG A 184 -4.16 -23.09 4.85
CA ARG A 184 -5.49 -23.67 4.63
C ARG A 184 -6.56 -22.59 4.57
N TRP A 185 -6.54 -21.66 5.53
CA TRP A 185 -7.45 -20.53 5.55
C TRP A 185 -7.35 -19.71 4.26
N ALA A 186 -6.15 -19.29 3.84
CA ALA A 186 -5.97 -18.50 2.62
C ALA A 186 -6.42 -19.23 1.35
N THR A 187 -6.25 -20.55 1.28
CA THR A 187 -6.68 -21.37 0.14
C THR A 187 -8.14 -21.79 0.18
N ALA A 188 -8.86 -21.57 1.29
CA ALA A 188 -10.28 -21.89 1.40
C ALA A 188 -11.16 -21.01 0.51
N SER A 189 -10.65 -19.84 0.10
CA SER A 189 -11.34 -18.96 -0.84
C SER A 189 -11.65 -19.69 -2.15
N PRO A 190 -12.88 -19.64 -2.68
CA PRO A 190 -13.23 -20.21 -3.98
C PRO A 190 -12.46 -19.53 -5.12
N TYR A 191 -11.98 -18.31 -4.91
CA TYR A 191 -11.19 -17.56 -5.89
C TYR A 191 -9.69 -17.90 -5.85
N PHE A 192 -9.25 -18.73 -4.90
CA PHE A 192 -7.87 -19.20 -4.90
C PHE A 192 -7.58 -20.01 -6.18
N SER A 193 -6.40 -19.79 -6.74
CA SER A 193 -5.92 -20.48 -7.93
C SER A 193 -4.44 -20.75 -7.80
N ILE A 194 -4.05 -22.00 -8.00
CA ILE A 194 -2.65 -22.42 -7.88
C ILE A 194 -1.76 -21.93 -9.04
N LYS A 195 -2.36 -21.61 -10.20
CA LYS A 195 -1.63 -21.28 -11.44
C LYS A 195 -0.47 -20.28 -11.26
N PRO A 196 -0.64 -19.12 -10.57
CA PRO A 196 0.44 -18.15 -10.41
C PRO A 196 1.66 -18.71 -9.67
N TYR A 197 1.48 -19.70 -8.81
CA TYR A 197 2.53 -20.33 -8.00
C TYR A 197 3.20 -21.50 -8.71
N GLN A 198 2.53 -22.09 -9.71
CA GLN A 198 3.09 -23.09 -10.63
C GLN A 198 3.89 -22.42 -11.74
N GLU A 199 3.31 -21.40 -12.39
CA GLU A 199 3.94 -20.68 -13.50
C GLU A 199 5.09 -19.79 -13.03
N GLN A 200 4.98 -19.23 -11.82
CA GLN A 200 5.95 -18.33 -11.20
C GLN A 200 6.47 -17.24 -12.15
N ASP A 201 5.59 -16.30 -12.51
CA ASP A 201 6.02 -15.07 -13.17
C ASP A 201 7.19 -14.41 -12.42
N ALA A 202 7.92 -13.49 -13.08
CA ALA A 202 9.13 -12.89 -12.51
C ALA A 202 8.91 -12.30 -11.10
N THR A 203 7.73 -11.73 -10.84
CA THR A 203 7.38 -11.17 -9.53
C THR A 203 7.20 -12.28 -8.48
N THR A 204 6.50 -13.35 -8.84
CA THR A 204 6.27 -14.50 -7.95
C THR A 204 7.57 -15.23 -7.66
N ALA A 205 8.37 -15.52 -8.69
CA ALA A 205 9.67 -16.15 -8.54
C ALA A 205 10.57 -15.36 -7.60
N GLN A 206 10.63 -14.02 -7.77
CA GLN A 206 11.41 -13.16 -6.88
C GLN A 206 10.90 -13.24 -5.43
N ARG A 207 9.58 -13.18 -5.21
CA ARG A 207 9.01 -13.29 -3.87
C ARG A 207 9.27 -14.65 -3.21
N VAL A 208 9.16 -15.74 -3.96
CA VAL A 208 9.47 -17.09 -3.48
C VAL A 208 10.94 -17.22 -3.07
N LYS A 209 11.84 -16.56 -3.82
CA LYS A 209 13.27 -16.51 -3.50
C LYS A 209 13.58 -15.69 -2.25
N GLU A 210 12.93 -14.54 -2.09
CA GLU A 210 13.25 -13.58 -1.02
C GLU A 210 12.57 -13.90 0.32
N ARG A 211 11.40 -14.57 0.28
CA ARG A 211 10.52 -14.67 1.44
C ARG A 211 10.28 -16.12 1.84
N HIS A 212 10.77 -16.48 3.02
CA HIS A 212 10.63 -17.82 3.59
C HIS A 212 9.17 -18.28 3.64
N THR A 213 8.23 -17.43 4.04
CA THR A 213 6.80 -17.76 4.07
C THR A 213 6.27 -18.15 2.68
N MET A 214 6.67 -17.43 1.63
CA MET A 214 6.25 -17.72 0.26
C MET A 214 6.86 -19.01 -0.26
N GLN A 215 8.14 -19.27 0.06
CA GLN A 215 8.79 -20.55 -0.24
C GLN A 215 8.05 -21.71 0.43
N ARG A 216 7.74 -21.58 1.72
CA ARG A 216 6.98 -22.57 2.48
C ARG A 216 5.58 -22.77 1.91
N PHE A 217 4.90 -21.70 1.47
CA PHE A 217 3.57 -21.81 0.86
C PHE A 217 3.60 -22.62 -0.43
N VAL A 218 4.53 -22.33 -1.34
CA VAL A 218 4.66 -23.10 -2.60
C VAL A 218 4.97 -24.57 -2.33
N GLN A 219 5.81 -24.86 -1.32
CA GLN A 219 6.07 -26.24 -0.93
C GLN A 219 4.82 -26.90 -0.33
N TRP A 220 4.13 -26.21 0.57
CA TRP A 220 2.89 -26.69 1.19
C TRP A 220 1.81 -27.02 0.17
N LEU A 221 1.64 -26.20 -0.88
CA LEU A 221 0.72 -26.48 -1.99
C LEU A 221 1.05 -27.81 -2.70
N LYS A 222 2.34 -28.12 -2.87
CA LYS A 222 2.80 -29.38 -3.49
C LYS A 222 2.57 -30.57 -2.56
N ASP A 223 2.98 -30.45 -1.31
CA ASP A 223 2.90 -31.51 -0.31
C ASP A 223 1.45 -31.92 0.00
N ASN A 224 0.53 -30.96 -0.07
CA ASN A 224 -0.91 -31.19 0.16
C ASN A 224 -1.68 -31.44 -1.14
N HIS A 225 -0.99 -31.59 -2.28
CA HIS A 225 -1.60 -31.87 -3.59
C HIS A 225 -2.73 -30.89 -3.96
N ILE A 226 -2.54 -29.61 -3.65
CA ILE A 226 -3.52 -28.58 -3.98
C ILE A 226 -3.58 -28.43 -5.50
N THR A 227 -4.77 -28.60 -6.07
CA THR A 227 -5.02 -28.51 -7.52
C THR A 227 -6.07 -27.47 -7.87
N GLN A 228 -6.56 -26.74 -6.86
CA GLN A 228 -7.62 -25.75 -7.04
C GLN A 228 -7.19 -24.67 -8.05
N THR A 229 -8.06 -24.46 -9.03
CA THR A 229 -7.93 -23.38 -10.01
C THR A 229 -9.24 -22.63 -10.11
N PHE A 230 -9.13 -21.33 -10.37
CA PHE A 230 -10.26 -20.47 -10.69
C PHE A 230 -10.00 -19.78 -12.03
N THR A 231 -10.99 -19.79 -12.90
CA THR A 231 -10.94 -19.11 -14.20
C THR A 231 -11.55 -17.73 -14.05
N PHE A 232 -10.68 -16.72 -14.03
CA PHE A 232 -11.10 -15.33 -14.02
C PHE A 232 -11.43 -14.87 -15.44
N GLN A 233 -12.35 -13.91 -15.54
CA GLN A 233 -12.61 -13.16 -16.77
C GLN A 233 -11.32 -12.48 -17.25
N GLU A 234 -11.11 -12.43 -18.57
CA GLU A 234 -9.97 -11.73 -19.17
C GLU A 234 -10.07 -10.23 -18.93
N GLU A 235 -11.26 -9.68 -19.22
CA GLU A 235 -11.65 -8.30 -18.95
C GLU A 235 -11.89 -8.12 -17.44
N ARG A 236 -10.96 -7.48 -16.74
CA ARG A 236 -11.07 -7.31 -15.29
C ARG A 236 -12.18 -6.37 -14.88
N ASP A 237 -12.54 -5.42 -15.74
CA ASP A 237 -13.64 -4.48 -15.51
C ASP A 237 -15.01 -5.19 -15.49
N ALA A 238 -15.09 -6.45 -15.97
CA ALA A 238 -16.28 -7.29 -15.84
C ALA A 238 -16.67 -7.54 -14.36
N TYR A 239 -15.73 -7.38 -13.41
CA TYR A 239 -16.00 -7.53 -11.99
C TYR A 239 -16.53 -6.25 -11.32
N LEU A 240 -16.54 -5.10 -12.00
CA LEU A 240 -16.99 -3.83 -11.41
C LEU A 240 -18.41 -3.89 -10.82
N PRO A 241 -19.42 -4.47 -11.50
CA PRO A 241 -20.76 -4.57 -10.92
C PRO A 241 -20.80 -5.41 -9.64
N MET A 242 -20.01 -6.49 -9.59
CA MET A 242 -19.88 -7.34 -8.39
C MET A 242 -19.22 -6.58 -7.25
N ILE A 243 -18.15 -5.83 -7.53
CA ILE A 243 -17.43 -5.03 -6.54
C ILE A 243 -18.32 -3.90 -6.00
N GLU A 244 -19.03 -3.16 -6.86
CA GLU A 244 -19.95 -2.09 -6.45
C GLU A 244 -21.11 -2.65 -5.61
N ALA A 245 -21.68 -3.79 -6.01
CA ALA A 245 -22.76 -4.42 -5.26
C ALA A 245 -22.29 -4.90 -3.88
N PHE A 246 -21.05 -5.38 -3.77
CA PHE A 246 -20.49 -5.85 -2.50
C PHE A 246 -20.04 -4.69 -1.61
N PHE A 247 -19.46 -3.62 -2.17
CA PHE A 247 -18.96 -2.43 -1.49
C PHE A 247 -19.70 -1.14 -1.92
N PRO A 248 -21.03 -1.03 -1.70
CA PRO A 248 -21.80 0.14 -2.14
C PRO A 248 -21.33 1.44 -1.48
N GLU A 249 -20.74 1.37 -0.28
CA GLU A 249 -20.14 2.49 0.44
C GLU A 249 -18.96 3.13 -0.30
N ALA A 250 -18.32 2.38 -1.20
CA ALA A 250 -17.20 2.89 -1.98
C ALA A 250 -17.63 3.91 -3.04
N HIS A 251 -18.88 3.84 -3.51
CA HIS A 251 -19.38 4.59 -4.68
C HIS A 251 -18.39 4.50 -5.85
N LEU A 252 -17.88 3.30 -6.13
CA LEU A 252 -16.73 3.08 -6.99
C LEU A 252 -17.07 3.47 -8.44
N LEU A 253 -18.24 3.08 -8.95
CA LEU A 253 -18.67 3.47 -10.30
C LEU A 253 -18.74 4.99 -10.48
N LYS A 254 -19.24 5.71 -9.47
CA LYS A 254 -19.28 7.18 -9.48
C LYS A 254 -17.86 7.78 -9.51
N LYS A 255 -16.94 7.26 -8.70
CA LYS A 255 -15.54 7.69 -8.69
C LYS A 255 -14.85 7.43 -10.04
N ILE A 256 -15.09 6.26 -10.64
CA ILE A 256 -14.56 5.92 -11.97
C ILE A 256 -15.06 6.91 -13.02
N GLU A 257 -16.36 7.22 -13.02
CA GLU A 257 -16.94 8.17 -13.97
C GLU A 257 -16.34 9.58 -13.78
N GLN A 258 -16.16 10.03 -12.54
CA GLN A 258 -15.49 11.30 -12.25
C GLN A 258 -14.04 11.34 -12.76
N GLU A 259 -13.28 10.26 -12.59
CA GLU A 259 -11.90 10.17 -13.08
C GLU A 259 -11.84 10.12 -14.61
N ARG A 260 -12.81 9.47 -15.28
CA ARG A 260 -12.94 9.47 -16.75
C ARG A 260 -13.26 10.86 -17.29
N GLN A 261 -14.18 11.58 -16.65
CA GLN A 261 -14.49 12.97 -17.00
C GLN A 261 -13.27 13.87 -16.83
N ARG A 262 -12.54 13.70 -15.72
CA ARG A 262 -11.29 14.42 -15.46
C ARG A 262 -10.22 14.10 -16.50
N GLU A 263 -10.07 12.84 -16.89
CA GLU A 263 -9.15 12.41 -17.95
C GLU A 263 -9.51 13.06 -19.29
N GLY A 264 -10.80 13.02 -19.68
CA GLY A 264 -11.30 13.67 -20.89
C GLY A 264 -11.02 15.18 -20.90
N PHE A 265 -11.27 15.86 -19.78
CA PHE A 265 -10.97 17.27 -19.60
C PHE A 265 -9.47 17.57 -19.76
N VAL A 266 -8.59 16.78 -19.12
CA VAL A 266 -7.13 16.96 -19.22
C VAL A 266 -6.63 16.69 -20.64
N LEU A 267 -7.19 15.70 -21.34
CA LEU A 267 -6.83 15.41 -22.73
C LEU A 267 -7.24 16.55 -23.68
N GLN A 268 -8.45 17.11 -23.50
CA GLN A 268 -8.90 18.28 -24.25
C GLN A 268 -7.98 19.48 -24.00
N LEU A 269 -7.63 19.75 -22.74
CA LEU A 269 -6.71 20.82 -22.38
C LEU A 269 -5.32 20.59 -23.00
N ARG A 270 -4.75 19.39 -22.90
CA ARG A 270 -3.45 19.03 -23.50
C ARG A 270 -3.40 19.24 -25.01
N GLY A 271 -4.52 19.03 -25.70
CA GLY A 271 -4.64 19.29 -27.14
C GLY A 271 -4.50 20.77 -27.49
N LYS A 272 -4.93 21.67 -26.59
CA LYS A 272 -4.88 23.13 -26.78
C LYS A 272 -3.65 23.77 -26.14
N TYR A 273 -3.17 23.21 -25.03
CA TYR A 273 -2.12 23.75 -24.17
C TYR A 273 -1.26 22.62 -23.59
N SER A 274 -0.02 22.52 -24.05
CA SER A 274 0.97 21.58 -23.53
C SER A 274 2.38 22.07 -23.81
N GLY A 275 3.39 21.47 -23.16
CA GLY A 275 4.79 21.79 -23.44
C GLY A 275 5.14 21.65 -24.92
N GLN A 276 4.56 20.67 -25.64
CA GLN A 276 4.76 20.52 -27.08
C GLN A 276 4.17 21.69 -27.89
N VAL A 277 3.01 22.22 -27.49
CA VAL A 277 2.41 23.41 -28.12
C VAL A 277 3.29 24.63 -27.86
N VAL A 278 3.74 24.83 -26.61
CA VAL A 278 4.61 25.95 -26.23
C VAL A 278 5.95 25.88 -26.96
N MET A 279 6.58 24.70 -27.03
CA MET A 279 7.83 24.49 -27.79
C MET A 279 7.67 24.71 -29.29
N ARG A 280 6.49 24.44 -29.85
CA ARG A 280 6.21 24.72 -31.26
C ARG A 280 6.15 26.22 -31.54
N LEU A 281 5.56 26.99 -30.62
CA LEU A 281 5.52 28.44 -30.70
C LEU A 281 6.90 29.06 -30.40
N PHE A 282 7.63 28.46 -29.45
CA PHE A 282 8.86 28.96 -28.87
C PHE A 282 9.91 27.83 -28.77
N PRO A 283 10.60 27.49 -29.89
CA PRO A 283 11.54 26.35 -29.95
C PRO A 283 12.75 26.44 -29.01
N GLU A 284 13.08 27.64 -28.55
CA GLU A 284 14.17 27.91 -27.60
C GLU A 284 13.79 27.60 -26.14
N LEU A 285 12.50 27.52 -25.82
CA LEU A 285 12.05 27.15 -24.48
C LEU A 285 12.15 25.64 -24.32
N GLN A 286 13.15 25.18 -23.56
CA GLN A 286 13.37 23.76 -23.28
C GLN A 286 13.70 23.53 -21.81
N GLY A 287 13.50 22.28 -21.36
CA GLY A 287 13.84 21.84 -20.01
C GLY A 287 13.28 22.76 -18.92
N LYS A 288 14.16 23.26 -18.04
CA LYS A 288 13.78 24.11 -16.91
C LYS A 288 13.13 25.43 -17.34
N ALA A 289 13.62 26.04 -18.43
CA ALA A 289 13.10 27.32 -18.91
C ALA A 289 11.65 27.21 -19.42
N LEU A 290 11.31 26.09 -20.09
CA LEU A 290 9.95 25.78 -20.50
C LEU A 290 9.02 25.65 -19.28
N GLY A 291 9.43 24.86 -18.28
CA GLY A 291 8.64 24.66 -17.07
C GLY A 291 8.40 25.96 -16.28
N GLU A 292 9.42 26.81 -16.17
CA GLU A 292 9.29 28.11 -15.51
C GLU A 292 8.36 29.06 -16.28
N PHE A 293 8.44 29.09 -17.61
CA PHE A 293 7.56 29.90 -18.45
C PHE A 293 6.10 29.47 -18.29
N MET A 294 5.82 28.17 -18.43
CA MET A 294 4.47 27.62 -18.27
C MET A 294 3.90 27.94 -16.89
N ARG A 295 4.67 27.69 -15.82
CA ARG A 295 4.23 28.02 -14.45
C ARG A 295 3.90 29.50 -14.27
N LYS A 296 4.72 30.40 -14.81
CA LYS A 296 4.46 31.85 -14.72
C LYS A 296 3.21 32.25 -15.52
N PHE A 297 3.00 31.63 -16.68
CA PHE A 297 1.81 31.85 -17.48
C PHE A 297 0.55 31.36 -16.75
N GLU A 298 0.60 30.16 -16.18
CA GLU A 298 -0.50 29.54 -15.42
C GLU A 298 -0.85 30.34 -14.16
N ALA A 299 0.15 30.91 -13.49
CA ALA A 299 -0.03 31.71 -12.25
C ALA A 299 -0.85 33.00 -12.43
N GLN A 300 -1.26 33.35 -13.65
CA GLN A 300 -2.20 34.44 -13.91
C GLN A 300 -3.63 34.13 -13.45
N TRP A 301 -3.93 32.86 -13.11
CA TRP A 301 -5.25 32.41 -12.70
C TRP A 301 -5.18 31.54 -11.44
N GLU A 302 -6.22 31.63 -10.62
CA GLU A 302 -6.42 30.75 -9.48
C GLU A 302 -6.71 29.31 -9.94
N ASP A 303 -7.56 29.16 -10.96
CA ASP A 303 -7.82 27.90 -11.66
C ASP A 303 -7.50 28.04 -13.15
N HIS A 304 -6.20 27.94 -13.47
CA HIS A 304 -5.71 28.03 -14.84
C HIS A 304 -6.30 26.94 -15.74
N GLU A 305 -6.59 25.75 -15.21
CA GLU A 305 -7.11 24.66 -16.03
C GLU A 305 -8.54 24.95 -16.49
N ALA A 306 -9.42 25.42 -15.59
CA ALA A 306 -10.78 25.81 -15.96
C ALA A 306 -10.80 26.95 -16.98
N VAL A 307 -9.92 27.94 -16.79
CA VAL A 307 -9.79 29.09 -17.70
C VAL A 307 -9.31 28.65 -19.08
N LEU A 308 -8.23 27.88 -19.15
CA LEU A 308 -7.65 27.44 -20.43
C LEU A 308 -8.55 26.43 -21.16
N ALA A 309 -9.30 25.60 -20.43
CA ALA A 309 -10.23 24.67 -21.05
C ALA A 309 -11.37 25.38 -21.80
N GLY A 310 -11.84 26.51 -21.26
CA GLY A 310 -12.87 27.37 -21.87
C GLY A 310 -12.39 28.17 -23.08
N MET A 311 -11.08 28.29 -23.29
CA MET A 311 -10.50 29.01 -24.42
C MET A 311 -10.37 28.12 -25.66
N GLU A 312 -10.46 28.74 -26.84
CA GLU A 312 -10.07 28.09 -28.10
C GLU A 312 -8.54 28.03 -28.23
N ALA A 313 -8.01 27.01 -28.91
CA ALA A 313 -6.56 26.82 -29.04
C ALA A 313 -5.85 28.09 -29.57
N ARG A 314 -6.43 28.76 -30.57
CA ARG A 314 -5.88 30.01 -31.12
C ARG A 314 -5.84 31.15 -30.11
N GLU A 315 -6.82 31.22 -29.20
CA GLU A 315 -6.82 32.24 -28.15
C GLU A 315 -5.67 32.00 -27.18
N ILE A 316 -5.45 30.75 -26.76
CA ILE A 316 -4.34 30.37 -25.89
C ILE A 316 -3.00 30.71 -26.55
N GLU A 317 -2.81 30.35 -27.82
CA GLU A 317 -1.58 30.68 -28.56
C GLU A 317 -1.32 32.19 -28.61
N ASN A 318 -2.36 33.01 -28.82
CA ASN A 318 -2.23 34.46 -28.83
C ASN A 318 -1.84 35.01 -27.45
N ARG A 319 -2.48 34.51 -26.38
CA ARG A 319 -2.13 34.90 -25.00
C ARG A 319 -0.70 34.51 -24.64
N LEU A 320 -0.23 33.35 -25.09
CA LEU A 320 1.16 32.91 -24.90
C LEU A 320 2.16 33.84 -25.59
N LYS A 321 1.86 34.32 -26.81
CA LYS A 321 2.69 35.30 -27.54
C LYS A 321 2.74 36.64 -26.82
N VAL A 322 1.59 37.13 -26.34
CA VAL A 322 1.52 38.38 -25.58
C VAL A 322 2.30 38.25 -24.27
N PHE A 323 2.10 37.17 -23.52
CA PHE A 323 2.76 36.96 -22.23
C PHE A 323 4.29 36.87 -22.32
N ARG A 324 4.80 36.43 -23.47
CA ARG A 324 6.24 36.31 -23.71
C ARG A 324 6.93 37.65 -23.99
N THR A 325 6.18 38.64 -24.45
CA THR A 325 6.70 39.96 -24.87
C THR A 325 6.96 40.83 -23.65
#